data_AF-A0A343JB07-F1
#
_entry.id   AF-A0A343JB07-F1
#
_cell.length_a   1.000
_cell.length_b   1.000
_cell.length_c   1.000
_cell.angle_alpha   90.00
_cell.angle_beta   90.00
_cell.angle_gamma   90.00
#
_symmetry.space_group_name_H-M   'P 1'
#
loop_
_entity.id
_entity.type
_entity.pdbx_description
1 polymer ?
#
loop_
_entity_poly.entity_id
_entity_poly.type
_entity_poly.pdbx_seq_one_letter_code
_entity_poly.pdbx_strand_id
1 'polypeptide(L)'
;MIEIKNKVLEEKIKQLKKAIEIVGGKNFLDSLENDNKLAELLIEKSLTSELVEIEINCEKHLVNNLYKKKLEYEKSYIKNKKKNIDKIVYKIKKYNTYLDSLIRKYKKDQSYENLLKIKEEIELRYKNDIDNFILSEINNLKEDNKEYYGEFLKSKKEDFINLVLHSII
;
A
#
# COMPACT_ATOMS: atom_id res chain seq x y z
N MET A 1 6.14 -28.93 -11.48
CA MET A 1 6.32 -27.88 -10.44
C MET A 1 7.73 -27.35 -10.59
N ILE A 2 7.90 -26.14 -11.11
CA ILE A 2 9.23 -25.51 -11.18
C ILE A 2 9.54 -24.97 -9.79
N GLU A 3 10.51 -25.58 -9.12
CA GLU A 3 11.00 -25.09 -7.84
C GLU A 3 12.12 -24.08 -8.11
N ILE A 4 11.81 -22.80 -7.99
CA ILE A 4 12.80 -21.72 -8.21
C ILE A 4 13.76 -21.73 -7.02
N LYS A 5 14.91 -22.39 -7.19
CA LYS A 5 16.03 -22.32 -6.23
C LYS A 5 16.99 -21.20 -6.62
N ASN A 6 16.45 -19.99 -6.80
CA ASN A 6 17.24 -18.82 -7.15
C ASN A 6 16.75 -17.59 -6.39
N LYS A 7 17.51 -17.22 -5.35
CA LYS A 7 17.21 -16.07 -4.48
C LYS A 7 17.06 -14.75 -5.24
N VAL A 8 17.80 -14.57 -6.34
CA VAL A 8 17.70 -13.35 -7.16
C VAL A 8 16.35 -13.33 -7.87
N LEU A 9 15.91 -14.47 -8.42
CA LEU A 9 14.63 -14.58 -9.11
C LEU A 9 13.46 -14.45 -8.13
N GLU A 10 13.54 -15.08 -6.96
CA GLU A 10 12.57 -14.92 -5.87
C GLU A 10 12.41 -13.45 -5.49
N GLU A 11 13.52 -12.73 -5.30
CA GLU A 11 13.46 -11.30 -4.97
C GLU A 11 12.83 -10.48 -6.11
N LYS A 12 13.17 -10.77 -7.38
CA LYS A 12 12.52 -10.11 -8.53
C LYS A 12 11.02 -10.35 -8.55
N ILE A 13 10.57 -11.57 -8.29
CA ILE A 13 9.14 -11.92 -8.20
C ILE A 13 8.47 -11.14 -7.07
N LYS A 14 9.08 -11.06 -5.88
CA LYS A 14 8.57 -10.24 -4.77
C LYS A 14 8.47 -8.77 -5.13
N GLN A 15 9.47 -8.22 -5.82
CA GLN A 15 9.45 -6.84 -6.28
C GLN A 15 8.37 -6.60 -7.34
N LEU A 16 8.13 -7.57 -8.23
CA LEU A 16 7.06 -7.50 -9.21
C LEU A 16 5.67 -7.57 -8.54
N LYS A 17 5.48 -8.43 -7.53
CA LYS A 17 4.22 -8.47 -6.76
C LYS A 17 3.88 -7.10 -6.18
N LYS A 18 4.86 -6.43 -5.55
CA LYS A 18 4.68 -5.06 -5.05
C LYS A 18 4.27 -4.10 -6.18
N ALA A 19 4.90 -4.21 -7.34
CA ALA A 19 4.60 -3.37 -8.50
C ALA A 19 3.17 -3.59 -9.04
N ILE A 20 2.74 -4.86 -9.11
CA ILE A 20 1.37 -5.24 -9.50
C ILE A 20 0.36 -4.68 -8.49
N GLU A 21 0.66 -4.81 -7.19
CA GLU A 21 -0.22 -4.30 -6.14
C GLU A 21 -0.41 -2.78 -6.22
N ILE A 22 0.67 -2.02 -6.45
CA ILE A 22 0.65 -0.55 -6.58
C ILE A 22 -0.34 -0.07 -7.65
N VAL A 23 -0.49 -0.81 -8.75
CA VAL A 23 -1.41 -0.46 -9.85
C VAL A 23 -2.80 -1.07 -9.68
N GLY A 24 -3.14 -1.59 -8.50
CA GLY A 24 -4.46 -2.15 -8.20
C GLY A 24 -4.62 -3.62 -8.58
N GLY A 25 -3.53 -4.35 -8.80
CA GLY A 25 -3.54 -5.77 -9.19
C GLY A 25 -3.67 -6.76 -8.03
N LYS A 26 -4.20 -6.35 -6.87
CA LYS A 26 -4.40 -7.26 -5.72
C LYS A 26 -5.26 -8.48 -6.11
N ASN A 27 -6.38 -8.26 -6.78
CA ASN A 27 -7.27 -9.36 -7.22
C ASN A 27 -6.56 -10.31 -8.20
N PHE A 28 -5.69 -9.78 -9.06
CA PHE A 28 -4.83 -10.62 -9.91
C PHE A 28 -3.88 -11.47 -9.07
N LEU A 29 -3.21 -10.88 -8.08
CA LEU A 29 -2.30 -11.61 -7.18
C LEU A 29 -3.03 -12.66 -6.33
N ASP A 30 -4.22 -12.35 -5.84
CA ASP A 30 -5.04 -13.26 -5.02
C ASP A 30 -5.54 -14.47 -5.84
N SER A 31 -5.65 -14.33 -7.17
CA SER A 31 -5.97 -15.47 -8.06
C SER A 31 -4.80 -16.43 -8.28
N LEU A 32 -3.58 -16.03 -7.88
CA LEU A 32 -2.39 -16.87 -7.97
C LEU A 32 -2.23 -17.69 -6.68
N GLU A 33 -2.38 -19.02 -6.79
CA GLU A 33 -2.22 -19.94 -5.65
C GLU A 33 -0.86 -19.87 -4.97
N ASN A 34 0.22 -19.52 -5.70
CA ASN A 34 1.57 -19.40 -5.17
C ASN A 34 2.47 -18.53 -6.06
N ASP A 35 3.65 -18.16 -5.54
CA ASP A 35 4.68 -17.36 -6.21
C ASP A 35 5.21 -18.03 -7.49
N ASN A 36 5.22 -19.36 -7.54
CA ASN A 36 5.69 -20.12 -8.70
C ASN A 36 4.76 -19.93 -9.90
N LYS A 37 3.44 -19.81 -9.70
CA LYS A 37 2.49 -19.53 -10.80
C LYS A 37 2.77 -18.20 -11.49
N LEU A 38 3.17 -17.17 -10.73
CA LEU A 38 3.56 -15.89 -11.35
C LEU A 38 4.79 -16.08 -12.24
N ALA A 39 5.77 -16.85 -11.79
CA ALA A 39 6.97 -17.12 -12.57
C ALA A 39 6.68 -17.98 -13.80
N GLU A 40 5.87 -19.02 -13.67
CA GLU A 40 5.43 -19.88 -14.77
C GLU A 40 4.72 -19.04 -15.85
N LEU A 41 3.80 -18.14 -15.45
CA LEU A 41 3.14 -17.20 -16.36
C LEU A 41 4.13 -16.30 -17.11
N LEU A 42 5.13 -15.77 -16.41
CA LEU A 42 6.15 -14.90 -17.00
C LEU A 42 7.02 -15.66 -18.00
N ILE A 43 7.41 -16.90 -17.67
CA ILE A 43 8.19 -17.77 -18.55
C ILE A 43 7.38 -18.11 -19.80
N GLU A 44 6.13 -18.55 -19.64
CA GLU A 44 5.23 -18.85 -20.75
C GLU A 44 5.10 -17.65 -21.70
N LYS A 45 4.83 -16.46 -21.15
CA LYS A 45 4.75 -15.24 -21.94
C LYS A 45 6.06 -14.88 -22.63
N SER A 46 7.20 -15.08 -21.98
CA SER A 46 8.51 -14.82 -22.59
C SER A 46 8.86 -15.76 -23.73
N LEU A 47 8.30 -16.97 -23.73
CA LEU A 47 8.52 -17.98 -24.77
C LEU A 47 7.51 -17.87 -25.92
N THR A 48 6.32 -17.33 -25.66
CA THR A 48 5.19 -17.30 -26.62
C THR A 48 4.93 -15.91 -27.21
N SER A 49 5.39 -14.85 -26.56
CA SER A 49 5.10 -13.46 -26.94
C SER A 49 6.38 -12.65 -27.06
N GLU A 50 6.41 -11.69 -27.98
CA GLU A 50 7.53 -10.75 -28.14
C GLU A 50 7.68 -9.83 -26.91
N LEU A 51 6.57 -9.57 -26.21
CA LEU A 51 6.51 -8.72 -25.02
C LEU A 51 5.86 -9.47 -23.84
N VAL A 52 6.45 -9.32 -22.65
CA VAL A 52 5.91 -9.90 -21.41
C VAL A 52 4.98 -8.90 -20.74
N GLU A 53 3.68 -9.15 -20.89
CA GLU A 53 2.59 -8.28 -20.39
C GLU A 53 1.68 -8.99 -19.38
N ILE A 54 1.26 -8.26 -18.35
CA ILE A 54 0.28 -8.69 -17.36
C ILE A 54 -0.97 -7.84 -17.50
N GLU A 55 -2.14 -8.47 -17.55
CA GLU A 55 -3.42 -7.77 -17.57
C GLU A 55 -3.91 -7.55 -16.14
N ILE A 56 -4.14 -6.29 -15.78
CA ILE A 56 -4.62 -5.85 -14.47
C ILE A 56 -5.80 -4.91 -14.71
N ASN A 57 -6.98 -5.22 -14.17
CA ASN A 57 -8.18 -4.38 -14.29
C ASN A 57 -8.49 -3.97 -15.75
N CYS A 58 -8.38 -4.92 -16.69
CA CYS A 58 -8.56 -4.72 -18.13
C CYS A 58 -7.52 -3.81 -18.81
N GLU A 59 -6.43 -3.46 -18.12
CA GLU A 59 -5.28 -2.76 -18.69
C GLU A 59 -4.08 -3.70 -18.82
N LYS A 60 -3.41 -3.67 -19.98
CA LYS A 60 -2.18 -4.43 -20.20
C LYS A 60 -0.98 -3.62 -19.74
N HIS A 61 -0.17 -4.22 -18.86
CA HIS A 61 1.07 -3.63 -18.38
C HIS A 61 2.27 -4.48 -18.76
N LEU A 62 3.23 -3.87 -19.45
CA LEU A 62 4.55 -4.44 -19.62
C LEU A 62 5.23 -4.62 -18.25
N VAL A 63 5.82 -5.79 -18.02
CA VAL A 63 6.52 -6.09 -16.75
C VAL A 63 7.60 -5.05 -16.43
N ASN A 64 8.34 -4.59 -17.44
CA ASN A 64 9.34 -3.53 -17.27
C ASN A 64 8.73 -2.18 -16.83
N ASN A 65 7.53 -1.87 -17.31
CA ASN A 65 6.83 -0.64 -16.90
C ASN A 65 6.29 -0.74 -15.47
N LEU A 66 5.88 -1.94 -15.02
CA LEU A 66 5.50 -2.16 -13.63
C LEU A 66 6.66 -1.86 -12.68
N TYR A 67 7.87 -2.33 -12.98
CA TYR A 67 9.05 -2.00 -12.18
C TYR A 67 9.35 -0.49 -12.14
N LYS A 68 9.17 0.22 -13.25
CA LYS A 68 9.33 1.69 -13.30
C LYS A 68 8.28 2.39 -12.43
N LYS A 69 7.00 2.03 -12.58
CA LYS A 69 5.91 2.56 -11.74
C LYS A 69 6.16 2.33 -10.26
N LYS A 70 6.62 1.15 -9.87
CA LYS A 70 7.00 0.86 -8.47
C LYS A 70 8.06 1.84 -7.96
N LEU A 71 9.12 2.04 -8.74
CA LEU A 71 10.21 2.92 -8.34
C LEU A 71 9.76 4.38 -8.22
N GLU A 72 8.91 4.84 -9.15
CA GLU A 72 8.31 6.16 -9.13
C GLU A 72 7.39 6.36 -7.92
N TYR A 73 6.55 5.37 -7.63
CA TYR A 73 5.71 5.33 -6.43
C TYR A 73 6.55 5.45 -5.16
N GLU A 74 7.59 4.63 -4.99
CA GLU A 74 8.44 4.66 -3.78
C GLU A 74 9.14 6.01 -3.60
N LYS A 75 9.62 6.62 -4.70
CA LYS A 75 10.19 7.98 -4.69
C LYS A 75 9.15 9.03 -4.30
N SER A 76 7.96 8.98 -4.90
CA SER A 76 6.85 9.89 -4.61
C SER A 76 6.40 9.77 -3.16
N TYR A 77 6.26 8.54 -2.66
CA TYR A 77 5.92 8.25 -1.27
C TYR A 77 6.92 8.92 -0.32
N ILE A 78 8.23 8.69 -0.49
CA ILE A 78 9.26 9.29 0.37
C ILE A 78 9.20 10.83 0.32
N LYS A 79 9.11 11.40 -0.90
CA LYS A 79 9.11 12.85 -1.12
C LYS A 79 7.90 13.54 -0.48
N ASN A 80 6.72 12.93 -0.59
CA ASN A 80 5.45 13.54 -0.21
C ASN A 80 4.95 13.11 1.19
N LYS A 81 5.58 12.09 1.81
CA LYS A 81 5.17 11.53 3.11
C LYS A 81 5.04 12.61 4.20
N LYS A 82 6.08 13.42 4.41
CA LYS A 82 6.08 14.45 5.46
C LYS A 82 4.93 15.44 5.29
N LYS A 83 4.75 15.94 4.06
CA LYS A 83 3.67 16.88 3.72
C LYS A 83 2.28 16.31 4.04
N ASN A 84 2.05 15.04 3.72
CA ASN A 84 0.75 14.40 3.98
C ASN A 84 0.53 14.12 5.48
N ILE A 85 1.57 13.75 6.23
CA ILE A 85 1.51 13.64 7.69
C ILE A 85 1.12 15.00 8.29
N ASP A 86 1.85 16.06 7.95
CA ASP A 86 1.61 17.41 8.50
C ASP A 86 0.18 17.90 8.20
N LYS A 87 -0.35 17.58 7.01
CA LYS A 87 -1.74 17.88 6.62
C LYS A 87 -2.75 17.21 7.56
N ILE A 88 -2.60 15.92 7.84
CA ILE A 88 -3.50 15.18 8.73
C ILE A 88 -3.34 15.66 10.17
N VAL A 89 -2.11 15.80 10.66
CA VAL A 89 -1.78 16.31 12.00
C VAL A 89 -2.43 17.66 12.26
N TYR A 90 -2.34 18.58 11.28
CA TYR A 90 -2.99 19.88 11.37
C TYR A 90 -4.52 19.75 11.50
N LYS A 91 -5.14 18.88 10.69
CA LYS A 91 -6.60 18.65 10.78
C LYS A 91 -7.01 18.07 12.13
N ILE A 92 -6.21 17.17 12.71
CA ILE A 92 -6.45 16.61 14.05
C ILE A 92 -6.43 17.73 15.08
N LYS A 93 -5.30 18.45 15.17
CA LYS A 93 -5.08 19.50 16.19
C LYS A 93 -6.07 20.66 16.09
N LYS A 94 -6.59 20.94 14.91
CA LYS A 94 -7.46 22.11 14.69
C LYS A 94 -8.96 21.78 14.78
N TYR A 95 -9.37 20.57 14.40
CA TYR A 95 -10.78 20.28 14.18
C TYR A 95 -11.30 19.02 14.90
N ASN A 96 -10.43 18.20 15.50
CA ASN A 96 -10.84 16.91 16.07
C ASN A 96 -10.76 16.86 17.59
N THR A 97 -11.79 17.43 18.23
CA THR A 97 -11.94 17.47 19.69
C THR A 97 -12.05 16.07 20.33
N TYR A 98 -12.57 15.09 19.60
CA TYR A 98 -12.66 13.70 20.07
C TYR A 98 -11.28 13.05 20.15
N LEU A 99 -10.48 13.12 19.07
CA LEU A 99 -9.09 12.63 19.10
C LEU A 99 -8.26 13.36 20.15
N ASP A 100 -8.40 14.68 20.29
CA ASP A 100 -7.70 15.43 21.34
C ASP A 100 -8.03 14.92 22.74
N SER A 101 -9.29 14.54 22.99
CA SER A 101 -9.71 13.94 24.25
C SER A 101 -9.07 12.57 24.47
N LEU A 102 -9.06 11.71 23.45
CA LEU A 102 -8.42 10.39 23.52
C LEU A 102 -6.90 10.52 23.75
N ILE A 103 -6.22 11.44 23.06
CA ILE A 103 -4.79 11.71 23.25
C ILE A 103 -4.52 12.18 24.68
N ARG A 104 -5.34 13.07 25.25
CA ARG A 104 -5.20 13.48 26.65
C ARG A 104 -5.41 12.33 27.64
N LYS A 105 -6.34 11.40 27.36
CA LYS A 105 -6.53 10.19 28.18
C LYS A 105 -5.30 9.28 28.11
N TYR A 106 -4.83 8.99 26.89
CA TYR A 106 -3.62 8.20 26.67
C TYR A 106 -2.39 8.80 27.37
N LYS A 107 -2.21 10.12 27.34
CA LYS A 107 -1.10 10.79 28.05
C LYS A 107 -1.12 10.61 29.56
N LYS A 108 -2.30 10.33 30.15
CA LYS A 108 -2.45 10.12 31.60
C LYS A 108 -2.24 8.67 32.00
N ASP A 109 -2.76 7.72 31.23
CA ASP A 109 -2.78 6.30 31.60
C ASP A 109 -1.80 5.42 30.83
N GLN A 110 -1.26 5.93 29.71
CA GLN A 110 -0.38 5.23 28.77
C GLN A 110 -0.95 3.86 28.33
N SER A 111 -2.28 3.71 28.35
CA SER A 111 -2.91 2.42 28.10
C SER A 111 -2.87 2.06 26.61
N TYR A 112 -2.51 0.80 26.34
CA TYR A 112 -2.52 0.27 24.98
C TYR A 112 -3.92 0.35 24.33
N GLU A 113 -4.98 0.19 25.12
CA GLU A 113 -6.36 0.32 24.65
C GLU A 113 -6.66 1.73 24.12
N ASN A 114 -6.23 2.79 24.82
CA ASN A 114 -6.41 4.16 24.32
C ASN A 114 -5.56 4.42 23.08
N LEU A 115 -4.34 3.87 23.01
CA LEU A 115 -3.50 3.97 21.82
C LEU A 115 -4.19 3.35 20.59
N LEU A 116 -4.79 2.17 20.76
CA LEU A 116 -5.52 1.47 19.71
C LEU A 116 -6.73 2.30 19.23
N LYS A 117 -7.53 2.84 20.15
CA LYS A 117 -8.67 3.71 19.82
C LYS A 117 -8.25 4.95 19.02
N ILE A 118 -7.10 5.56 19.35
CA ILE A 118 -6.57 6.70 18.59
C ILE A 118 -6.21 6.25 17.17
N LYS A 119 -5.50 5.12 17.02
CA LYS A 119 -5.12 4.57 15.72
C LYS A 119 -6.33 4.29 14.84
N GLU A 120 -7.34 3.61 15.38
CA GLU A 120 -8.60 3.27 14.70
C GLU A 120 -9.36 4.52 14.26
N GLU A 121 -9.47 5.52 15.13
CA GLU A 121 -10.14 6.79 14.81
C GLU A 121 -9.40 7.58 13.72
N ILE A 122 -8.05 7.56 13.71
CA ILE A 122 -7.27 8.16 12.62
C ILE A 122 -7.57 7.45 11.31
N GLU A 123 -7.53 6.12 11.32
CA GLU A 123 -7.76 5.31 10.13
C GLU A 123 -9.17 5.52 9.55
N LEU A 124 -10.18 5.59 10.43
CA LEU A 124 -11.57 5.80 10.03
C LEU A 124 -11.81 7.23 9.53
N ARG A 125 -11.44 8.24 10.32
CA ARG A 125 -11.80 9.64 10.02
C ARG A 125 -10.99 10.24 8.88
N TYR A 126 -9.73 9.85 8.76
CA TYR A 126 -8.84 10.34 7.70
C TYR A 126 -8.65 9.33 6.57
N LYS A 127 -9.53 8.33 6.46
CA LYS A 127 -9.51 7.29 5.42
C LYS A 127 -9.22 7.86 4.04
N ASN A 128 -9.96 8.89 3.62
CA ASN A 128 -9.80 9.48 2.29
C ASN A 128 -8.44 10.18 2.09
N ASP A 129 -7.91 10.89 3.10
CA ASP A 129 -6.58 11.49 2.99
C ASP A 129 -5.48 10.40 2.93
N ILE A 130 -5.67 9.30 3.66
CA ILE A 130 -4.76 8.15 3.68
C ILE A 130 -4.83 7.42 2.33
N ASP A 131 -6.02 7.03 1.88
CA ASP A 131 -6.23 6.30 0.62
C ASP A 131 -5.71 7.08 -0.58
N ASN A 132 -6.00 8.39 -0.66
CA ASN A 132 -5.48 9.23 -1.75
C ASN A 132 -3.95 9.32 -1.77
N PHE A 133 -3.29 9.15 -0.62
CA PHE A 133 -1.84 9.16 -0.55
C PHE A 133 -1.22 7.77 -0.81
N ILE A 134 -1.76 6.72 -0.19
CA ILE A 134 -1.22 5.37 -0.31
C ILE A 134 -1.54 4.74 -1.67
N LEU A 135 -2.73 4.98 -2.20
CA LEU A 135 -3.24 4.41 -3.45
C LEU A 135 -3.14 5.41 -4.62
N SER A 136 -2.14 6.29 -4.60
CA SER A 136 -2.02 7.40 -5.56
C SER A 136 -1.90 6.98 -7.03
N GLU A 137 -1.52 5.73 -7.29
CA GLU A 137 -1.36 5.17 -8.65
C GLU A 137 -2.62 4.48 -9.18
N ILE A 138 -3.69 4.42 -8.38
CA ILE A 138 -4.95 3.78 -8.74
C ILE A 138 -5.96 4.86 -9.10
N ASN A 139 -6.41 4.82 -10.35
CA ASN A 139 -7.44 5.71 -10.84
C ASN A 139 -8.82 5.29 -10.29
N ASN A 140 -9.72 6.25 -10.12
CA ASN A 140 -11.13 6.01 -9.76
C ASN A 140 -11.33 5.21 -8.45
N LEU A 141 -10.66 5.65 -7.37
CA LEU A 141 -10.91 5.13 -6.02
C LEU A 141 -12.41 5.17 -5.70
N LYS A 142 -12.92 4.08 -5.14
CA LYS A 142 -14.33 3.93 -4.73
C LYS A 142 -14.50 4.35 -3.27
N GLU A 143 -15.72 4.30 -2.76
CA GLU A 143 -15.99 4.53 -1.34
C GLU A 143 -15.35 3.47 -0.43
N ASP A 144 -15.23 2.22 -0.89
CA ASP A 144 -14.46 1.17 -0.20
C ASP A 144 -13.26 0.69 -1.02
N ASN A 145 -12.07 1.17 -0.63
CA ASN A 145 -10.80 0.85 -1.30
C ASN A 145 -10.06 -0.35 -0.69
N LYS A 146 -10.70 -1.11 0.22
CA LYS A 146 -10.10 -2.31 0.83
C LYS A 146 -9.63 -3.33 -0.20
N GLU A 147 -10.28 -3.39 -1.36
CA GLU A 147 -9.93 -4.27 -2.48
C GLU A 147 -8.58 -3.97 -3.12
N TYR A 148 -7.97 -2.81 -2.83
CA TYR A 148 -6.65 -2.46 -3.37
C TYR A 148 -5.49 -2.73 -2.40
N TYR A 149 -5.79 -2.94 -1.12
CA TYR A 149 -4.78 -3.12 -0.08
C TYR A 149 -4.35 -4.60 0.03
N GLY A 150 -3.28 -4.96 -0.69
CA GLY A 150 -2.54 -6.21 -0.48
C GLY A 150 -1.52 -6.09 0.67
N GLU A 151 -0.57 -7.01 0.75
CA GLU A 151 0.42 -7.05 1.84
C GLU A 151 1.30 -5.78 1.86
N PHE A 152 1.76 -5.33 0.69
CA PHE A 152 2.70 -4.22 0.60
C PHE A 152 2.05 -2.88 0.96
N LEU A 153 0.90 -2.56 0.38
CA LEU A 153 0.18 -1.32 0.62
C LEU A 153 -0.42 -1.29 2.02
N LYS A 154 -0.82 -2.43 2.60
CA LYS A 154 -1.20 -2.51 4.03
C LYS A 154 -0.03 -2.11 4.92
N SER A 155 1.16 -2.65 4.68
CA SER A 155 2.36 -2.28 5.42
C SER A 155 2.67 -0.78 5.27
N LYS A 156 2.57 -0.21 4.06
CA LYS A 156 2.75 1.24 3.84
C LYS A 156 1.71 2.09 4.58
N LYS A 157 0.45 1.68 4.55
CA LYS A 157 -0.64 2.33 5.27
C LYS A 157 -0.40 2.34 6.78
N GLU A 158 -0.01 1.19 7.33
CA GLU A 158 0.26 1.05 8.76
C GLU A 158 1.45 1.92 9.20
N ASP A 159 2.57 1.87 8.47
CA ASP A 159 3.73 2.72 8.71
C ASP A 159 3.34 4.20 8.69
N PHE A 160 2.53 4.61 7.70
CA PHE A 160 2.07 5.99 7.57
C PHE A 160 1.20 6.43 8.76
N ILE A 161 0.22 5.61 9.16
CA ILE A 161 -0.65 5.90 10.31
C ILE A 161 0.18 5.97 11.61
N ASN A 162 1.13 5.06 11.80
CA ASN A 162 2.01 5.06 12.96
C ASN A 162 2.85 6.35 13.04
N LEU A 163 3.29 6.89 11.90
CA LEU A 163 4.00 8.17 11.87
C LEU A 163 3.10 9.37 12.18
N VAL A 164 1.84 9.35 11.73
CA VAL A 164 0.83 10.36 12.13
C VAL A 164 0.61 10.30 13.64
N LEU A 165 0.44 9.09 14.19
CA LEU A 165 0.25 8.83 15.62
C LEU A 165 1.41 9.38 16.46
N HIS A 166 2.65 9.10 16.06
CA HIS A 166 3.85 9.65 16.73
C HIS A 166 3.95 11.17 16.66
N SER A 167 3.29 11.81 15.68
CA SER A 167 3.35 13.27 15.51
C SER A 167 2.33 14.05 16.35
N ILE A 168 1.36 13.35 16.96
CA ILE A 168 0.27 13.94 17.75
C ILE A 168 0.30 13.58 19.23
N ILE A 169 0.92 12.45 19.58
CA ILE A 169 1.15 12.02 20.96
C ILE A 169 2.40 12.72 21.49
#